data_AF-A0A3M1EGR7-F1
#
_entry.id   AF-A0A3M1EGR7-F1
#
_cell.length_a   1.000
_cell.length_b   1.000
_cell.length_c   1.000
_cell.angle_alpha   90.00
_cell.angle_beta   90.00
_cell.angle_gamma   90.00
#
_symmetry.space_group_name_H-M   'P 1'
#
loop_
_entity.id
_entity.type
_entity.pdbx_description
1 polymer ?
#
loop_
_entity_poly.entity_id
_entity_poly.type
_entity_poly.pdbx_seq_one_letter_code
_entity_poly.pdbx_strand_id
1 'polypeptide(L)' 'MSLTELLLAVRTLPRADKLRLMHFLVVDLAREEGVTLLAADTEYPIWTPLHAFEAAETLLQMLETHEAEA' A
#
# COMPACT_ATOMS: atom_id res chain seq x y z
N MET A 1 25.16 -9.69 -13.30
CA MET A 1 25.03 -9.83 -11.84
C MET A 1 23.92 -10.80 -11.54
N SER A 2 24.15 -11.73 -10.61
CA SER A 2 23.08 -12.60 -10.09
C SER A 2 22.31 -11.90 -8.97
N LEU A 3 21.08 -12.33 -8.70
CA LEU A 3 20.28 -11.81 -7.58
C LEU A 3 21.00 -12.02 -6.24
N THR A 4 21.70 -13.14 -6.09
CA THR A 4 22.49 -13.47 -4.90
C THR A 4 23.64 -12.50 -4.69
N GLU A 5 24.36 -12.11 -5.74
CA GLU A 5 25.40 -11.06 -5.67
C GLU A 5 24.82 -9.70 -5.28
N LEU A 6 23.67 -9.33 -5.87
CA LEU A 6 22.99 -8.07 -5.56
C LEU A 6 22.55 -8.02 -4.09
N LEU A 7 21.93 -9.09 -3.58
CA LEU A 7 21.50 -9.16 -2.19
C LEU A 7 22.68 -9.04 -1.21
N LEU A 8 23.83 -9.61 -1.56
CA LEU A 8 25.04 -9.46 -0.75
C LEU A 8 25.50 -7.99 -0.71
N ALA A 9 25.51 -7.30 -1.86
CA ALA A 9 25.83 -5.88 -1.95
C ALA A 9 24.83 -5.00 -1.18
N VAL A 10 23.54 -5.29 -1.27
CA VAL A 10 22.50 -4.55 -0.52
C VAL A 10 22.69 -4.72 0.99
N ARG A 11 23.14 -5.89 1.45
CA ARG A 11 23.39 -6.14 2.88
C ARG A 11 24.50 -5.28 3.47
N THR A 12 25.48 -4.86 2.68
CA THR A 12 26.59 -4.00 3.16
C THR A 12 26.20 -2.53 3.27
N LEU A 13 25.08 -2.11 2.68
CA LEU A 13 24.62 -0.74 2.72
C LEU A 13 24.23 -0.28 4.15
N PRO A 14 24.45 1.01 4.48
CA PRO A 14 23.86 1.65 5.66
C PRO A 14 22.34 1.51 5.69
N ARG A 15 21.75 1.54 6.90
CA ARG A 15 20.29 1.40 7.07
C ARG A 15 19.49 2.43 6.25
N ALA A 16 19.96 3.68 6.20
CA ALA A 16 19.31 4.73 5.42
C ALA A 16 19.28 4.42 3.92
N ASP A 17 20.39 3.89 3.38
CA ASP A 17 20.51 3.59 1.95
C ASP A 17 19.71 2.35 1.56
N LYS A 18 19.59 1.37 2.46
CA LYS A 18 18.65 0.24 2.28
C LYS A 18 17.21 0.73 2.12
N LEU A 19 16.78 1.67 2.98
CA LEU A 19 15.43 2.23 2.90
C LEU A 19 15.22 3.03 1.61
N ARG A 20 16.23 3.81 1.19
CA ARG A 20 16.19 4.53 -0.09
C ARG A 20 16.09 3.58 -1.28
N LEU A 21 16.87 2.49 -1.27
CA LEU A 21 16.81 1.48 -2.32
C LEU A 21 15.44 0.80 -2.37
N MET A 22 14.87 0.44 -1.23
CA MET A 22 13.51 -0.11 -1.17
C MET A 22 12.49 0.86 -1.77
N HIS A 23 12.54 2.14 -1.37
CA HIS A 23 11.64 3.15 -1.92
C HIS A 23 11.79 3.29 -3.44
N PHE A 24 13.04 3.34 -3.93
CA PHE A 24 13.34 3.40 -5.35
C PHE A 24 12.71 2.22 -6.11
N LEU A 25 12.93 0.98 -5.65
CA LEU A 25 12.41 -0.23 -6.30
C LEU A 25 10.88 -0.28 -6.29
N VAL A 26 10.25 0.10 -5.18
CA VAL A 26 8.78 0.13 -5.05
C VAL A 26 8.16 1.14 -6.01
N VAL A 27 8.75 2.34 -6.11
CA VAL A 27 8.31 3.39 -7.04
C VAL A 27 8.46 2.95 -8.49
N ASP A 28 9.56 2.28 -8.82
CA ASP A 28 9.82 1.79 -10.17
C ASP A 28 8.80 0.73 -10.58
N LEU A 29 8.59 -0.28 -9.73
CA LEU A 29 7.62 -1.35 -9.97
C LEU A 29 6.18 -0.82 -10.09
N ALA A 30 5.79 0.11 -9.22
CA ALA A 30 4.47 0.75 -9.29
C ALA A 30 4.24 1.45 -10.64
N ARG A 31 5.28 2.06 -11.24
CA ARG A 31 5.17 2.67 -12.57
C ARG A 31 5.03 1.62 -13.66
N GLU A 32 5.77 0.51 -13.58
CA GLU A 32 5.64 -0.61 -14.52
C GLU A 32 4.23 -1.22 -14.49
N GLU A 33 3.62 -1.30 -13.31
CA GLU A 33 2.25 -1.82 -13.12
C GLU A 33 1.15 -0.78 -13.41
N GLY A 34 1.51 0.45 -13.78
CA GLY A 34 0.54 1.52 -14.06
C GLY A 34 -0.18 2.06 -12.81
N VAL A 35 0.35 1.79 -11.61
CA VAL A 35 -0.17 2.34 -10.36
C VAL A 35 0.11 3.84 -10.32
N THR A 36 -0.95 4.62 -10.11
CA THR A 36 -0.80 6.07 -9.94
C THR A 36 -0.17 6.37 -8.58
N LEU A 37 1.08 6.81 -8.60
CA LEU A 37 1.81 7.20 -7.39
C LEU A 37 1.34 8.54 -6.84
N LEU A 38 1.56 8.73 -5.53
CA LEU A 38 1.31 10.02 -4.89
C LEU A 38 2.27 11.07 -5.43
N ALA A 39 1.74 12.20 -5.87
CA ALA A 39 2.48 13.36 -6.35
C ALA A 39 2.65 14.38 -5.23
N ALA A 40 3.75 15.13 -5.29
CA ALA A 40 3.97 16.27 -4.42
C ALA A 40 2.86 17.32 -4.64
N ASP A 41 2.56 18.08 -3.59
CA ASP A 41 1.58 19.18 -3.62
C ASP A 41 0.18 18.77 -4.10
N THR A 42 -0.16 17.48 -3.97
CA THR A 42 -1.48 16.95 -4.31
C THR A 42 -2.20 16.51 -3.04
N GLU A 43 -3.46 16.92 -2.90
CA GLU A 43 -4.31 16.50 -1.80
C GLU A 43 -4.89 15.12 -2.10
N TYR A 44 -4.60 14.17 -1.22
CA TYR A 44 -5.19 12.84 -1.27
C TYR A 44 -6.19 12.70 -0.14
N PRO A 45 -7.46 12.35 -0.42
CA PRO A 45 -8.42 12.10 0.65
C PRO A 45 -7.89 10.94 1.50
N ILE A 46 -7.71 11.18 2.79
CA ILE A 46 -7.43 10.09 3.72
C ILE A 46 -8.78 9.45 4.02
N TRP A 47 -8.96 8.21 3.57
CA TRP A 47 -10.14 7.41 3.88
C TRP A 47 -10.03 6.94 5.33
N THR A 48 -10.35 7.84 6.27
CA THR A 48 -10.45 7.50 7.68
C THR A 48 -11.89 7.13 8.02
N PRO A 49 -12.11 6.12 8.87
CA PRO A 49 -13.45 5.81 9.38
C PRO A 49 -13.94 6.83 10.42
N LEU A 50 -13.22 7.93 10.66
CA LEU A 50 -13.50 8.90 11.73
C LEU A 50 -14.89 9.54 11.63
N HIS A 51 -15.51 9.50 10.44
CA HIS A 51 -16.88 9.97 10.20
C HIS A 51 -17.78 8.93 9.53
N ALA A 52 -17.39 7.65 9.56
CA ALA A 52 -18.19 6.57 9.03
C ALA A 52 -19.24 6.11 10.07
N PHE A 53 -20.08 7.04 10.53
CA PHE A 53 -21.05 6.82 11.61
C PHE A 53 -22.04 5.69 11.30
N GLU A 54 -22.38 5.53 10.02
CA GLU A 54 -23.32 4.51 9.52
C GLU A 54 -22.65 3.16 9.20
N ALA A 55 -21.33 3.05 9.37
CA ALA A 55 -20.60 1.83 9.00
C ALA A 55 -21.08 0.60 9.78
N ALA A 56 -21.35 0.76 11.07
CA ALA A 56 -21.83 -0.33 11.91
C ALA A 56 -23.22 -0.85 11.46
N GLU A 57 -24.14 0.07 11.17
CA GLU A 57 -25.49 -0.26 10.69
C GLU A 57 -25.44 -0.93 9.31
N THR A 58 -24.63 -0.39 8.40
CA THR A 58 -24.42 -0.96 7.06
C THR A 58 -23.90 -2.39 7.14
N LEU A 59 -22.90 -2.65 7.99
CA LEU A 59 -22.32 -3.98 8.15
C LEU A 59 -23.31 -4.98 8.78
N LEU A 60 -24.13 -4.54 9.72
CA LEU A 60 -25.19 -5.37 10.30
C LEU A 60 -26.25 -5.73 9.25
N GLN A 61 -26.71 -4.75 8.47
CA GLN A 61 -27.68 -5.00 7.41
C GLN A 61 -27.14 -5.95 6.34
N MET A 62 -25.86 -5.80 5.95
CA MET A 62 -25.22 -6.73 5.01
C MET A 62 -25.16 -8.16 5.55
N LEU A 63 -24.87 -8.35 6.84
CA LEU A 63 -24.85 -9.67 7.47
C LEU A 63 -26.25 -10.30 7.44
N GLU A 64 -27.27 -9.55 7.85
CA GLU A 64 -28.67 -10.01 7.84
C GLU A 64 -29.14 -10.38 6.43
N THR A 65 -28.79 -9.58 5.41
CA THR A 65 -29.11 -9.91 4.02
C THR A 65 -28.42 -11.18 3.55
N HIS A 66 -27.15 -11.38 3.91
CA HIS A 66 -26.42 -12.58 3.55
C HIS A 66 -26.98 -13.83 4.25
N GLU A 67 -27.39 -13.73 5.52
CA GLU A 67 -28.03 -14.83 6.25
C GLU A 67 -29.42 -15.17 5.70
N ALA A 68 -30.17 -14.19 5.18
CA ALA A 68 -31.47 -14.41 4.58
C ALA A 68 -31.41 -15.02 3.17
N GLU A 69 -30.29 -14.83 2.47
CA GLU A 69 -30.04 -15.38 1.13
C GLU A 69 -29.40 -16.78 1.14
N ALA A 70 -28.95 -17.26 2.30
CA ALA A 70 -28.32 -18.57 2.51
C ALA A 70 -29.33 -19.67 2.89
#